data_AF-A0A0F5QF08-F1
#
_entry.id   AF-A0A0F5QF08-F1
#
_cell.length_a   1.000
_cell.length_b   1.000
_cell.length_c   1.000
_cell.angle_alpha   90.00
_cell.angle_beta   90.00
_cell.angle_gamma   90.00
#
_symmetry.space_group_name_H-M   'P 1'
#
loop_
_entity.id
_entity.type
_entity.pdbx_description
1 polymer ?
#
loop_
_entity_poly.entity_id
_entity_poly.type
_entity_poly.pdbx_seq_one_letter_code
_entity_poly.pdbx_strand_id
1 'polypeptide(L)' 'MENAYGERDVVPKMTAERLQEEKVRLAGWTAGATEKDKDTNPHRGKKNADELNWDLAWEVGNSGGDFTAW' A
#
# COMPACT_ATOMS: atom_id res chain seq x y z
N MET A 1 -42.27 8.70 -19.05
CA MET A 1 -41.66 8.01 -17.90
C MET A 1 -40.19 8.38 -17.93
N GLU A 2 -39.73 9.22 -17.00
CA GLU A 2 -38.32 9.55 -16.82
C GLU A 2 -37.61 8.36 -16.18
N ASN A 3 -36.71 7.73 -16.91
CA ASN A 3 -35.79 6.75 -16.36
C ASN A 3 -34.62 7.51 -15.74
N ALA A 4 -34.68 7.62 -14.42
CA ALA A 4 -33.69 8.25 -13.58
C ALA A 4 -32.29 7.64 -13.78
N TYR A 5 -31.33 8.51 -14.07
CA TYR A 5 -29.91 8.25 -13.85
C TYR A 5 -29.70 7.89 -12.37
N GLY A 6 -29.46 6.62 -12.05
CA GLY A 6 -29.50 6.17 -10.66
C GLY A 6 -28.52 5.09 -10.25
N GLU A 7 -27.52 4.75 -11.07
CA GLU A 7 -26.45 3.84 -10.67
C GLU A 7 -25.11 4.48 -11.00
N ARG A 8 -24.74 5.50 -10.23
CA ARG A 8 -23.32 5.80 -10.05
C ARG A 8 -22.86 4.85 -8.97
N ASP A 9 -22.26 3.74 -9.39
CA ASP A 9 -21.37 2.96 -8.55
C ASP A 9 -20.51 3.93 -7.75
N VAL A 10 -20.79 4.04 -6.46
CA VAL A 10 -19.99 4.86 -5.56
C VAL A 10 -18.73 4.04 -5.32
N VAL A 11 -17.82 4.02 -6.29
CA VAL A 11 -16.43 3.66 -6.03
C VAL A 11 -16.01 4.64 -4.94
N PRO A 12 -15.71 4.18 -3.71
CA PRO A 12 -15.28 5.08 -2.67
C PRO A 12 -14.07 5.82 -3.22
N LYS A 13 -14.14 7.16 -3.32
CA LYS A 13 -12.96 7.95 -3.68
C LYS A 13 -11.89 7.61 -2.66
N MET A 14 -10.88 6.85 -3.07
CA MET A 14 -9.68 6.65 -2.27
C MET A 14 -9.14 8.04 -1.95
N THR A 15 -8.99 8.32 -0.66
CA THR A 15 -8.36 9.57 -0.22
C THR A 15 -6.90 9.54 -0.67
N ALA A 16 -6.31 10.72 -0.85
CA ALA A 16 -4.89 10.83 -1.22
C ALA A 16 -3.99 10.12 -0.19
N GLU A 17 -4.39 10.14 1.08
CA GLU A 17 -3.73 9.44 2.19
C GLU A 17 -3.78 7.92 1.99
N ARG A 18 -4.95 7.34 1.71
CA ARG A 18 -5.06 5.90 1.45
C ARG A 18 -4.26 5.45 0.23
N LEU A 19 -4.27 6.26 -0.84
CA LEU A 19 -3.46 5.99 -2.02
C LEU A 19 -1.96 6.04 -1.71
N GLN A 20 -1.53 6.97 -0.85
CA GLN A 20 -0.14 7.07 -0.42
C GLN A 20 0.27 5.86 0.42
N GLU A 21 -0.55 5.45 1.38
CA GLU A 21 -0.30 4.26 2.19
C GLU A 21 -0.15 3.01 1.32
N GLU A 22 -1.06 2.77 0.37
CA GLU A 22 -0.99 1.61 -0.53
C GLU A 22 0.27 1.61 -1.39
N LYS A 23 0.70 2.78 -1.90
CA LYS A 23 1.96 2.90 -2.65
C LYS A 23 3.16 2.53 -1.80
N VAL A 24 3.20 3.00 -0.56
CA VAL A 24 4.29 2.71 0.38
C VAL A 24 4.33 1.21 0.70
N ARG A 25 3.18 0.61 0.98
CA ARG A 25 3.06 -0.83 1.24
C ARG A 25 3.48 -1.65 0.02
N LEU A 26 3.00 -1.32 -1.18
CA LEU A 26 3.38 -2.03 -2.40
C LEU A 26 4.88 -1.98 -2.67
N ALA A 27 5.50 -0.81 -2.44
CA ALA A 27 6.95 -0.64 -2.58
C ALA A 27 7.72 -1.49 -1.57
N GLY A 28 7.28 -1.52 -0.30
CA GLY A 28 7.88 -2.35 0.74
C GLY A 28 7.77 -3.83 0.43
N TRP A 29 6.57 -4.31 0.10
CA TRP A 29 6.32 -5.69 -0.29
C TRP A 29 7.17 -6.13 -1.48
N THR A 30 7.20 -5.33 -2.55
CA THR A 30 8.03 -5.62 -3.74
C THR A 30 9.52 -5.70 -3.39
N ALA A 31 10.00 -4.83 -2.50
CA ALA A 31 11.39 -4.88 -2.06
C ALA A 31 11.70 -6.15 -1.25
N GLY A 32 10.81 -6.56 -0.35
CA GLY A 32 10.95 -7.80 0.40
C GLY A 32 10.90 -9.04 -0.50
N ALA A 33 9.94 -9.10 -1.42
CA ALA A 33 9.80 -10.19 -2.38
C ALA A 33 10.97 -10.31 -3.38
N THR A 34 11.80 -9.27 -3.50
CA THR A 34 13.00 -9.27 -4.34
C THR A 34 14.30 -9.31 -3.54
N GLU A 35 14.23 -9.68 -2.24
CA GLU A 35 15.38 -9.84 -1.33
C GLU A 35 16.25 -8.59 -1.19
N LYS A 36 15.69 -7.39 -1.41
CA LYS A 36 16.42 -6.15 -1.14
C LYS A 36 16.59 -5.98 0.35
N ASP A 37 17.74 -5.48 0.78
CA ASP A 37 17.98 -5.12 2.18
C ASP A 37 16.89 -4.18 2.71
N LYS A 38 16.31 -4.51 3.87
CA LYS A 38 15.28 -3.74 4.56
C LYS A 38 15.75 -2.32 4.93
N ASP A 39 17.07 -2.10 5.02
CA ASP A 39 17.65 -0.78 5.25
C ASP A 39 17.54 0.15 4.04
N THR A 40 17.11 -0.36 2.88
CA THR A 40 16.80 0.45 1.68
C THR A 40 15.44 1.18 1.74
N ASN A 41 14.73 1.11 2.88
CA ASN A 41 13.49 1.85 3.09
C ASN A 41 13.69 3.37 2.84
N PRO A 42 13.04 3.97 1.82
CA PRO A 42 13.21 5.40 1.50
C PRO A 42 12.58 6.35 2.53
N HIS A 43 11.88 5.79 3.53
CA HIS A 43 11.29 6.50 4.65
C HIS A 43 12.07 6.32 5.95
N ARG A 44 13.19 5.57 5.94
CA ARG A 44 14.04 5.35 7.11
C ARG A 44 14.43 6.67 7.78
N GLY A 45 14.19 6.76 9.09
CA GLY A 45 14.53 7.93 9.90
C GLY A 45 13.59 9.14 9.74
N LYS A 46 12.56 9.05 8.89
CA LYS A 46 11.52 10.09 8.79
C LYS A 46 10.51 10.04 9.94
N LYS A 47 10.46 8.93 10.70
CA LYS A 47 9.60 8.75 11.88
C LYS A 47 8.13 9.03 11.59
N ASN A 48 7.66 8.59 10.42
CA ASN A 48 6.26 8.73 9.98
C ASN A 48 5.62 7.35 9.74
N ALA A 49 4.31 7.34 9.47
CA ALA A 49 3.58 6.10 9.21
C ALA A 49 4.13 5.34 7.99
N ASP A 50 4.72 6.04 7.01
CA ASP A 50 5.29 5.39 5.83
C ASP A 50 6.48 4.47 6.18
N GLU A 51 7.31 4.87 7.14
CA GLU A 51 8.44 4.06 7.59
C GLU A 51 7.96 2.69 8.10
N LEU A 52 6.93 2.69 8.96
CA LEU A 52 6.33 1.47 9.49
C LEU A 52 5.59 0.67 8.41
N ASN A 53 4.79 1.34 7.57
CA ASN A 53 4.02 0.69 6.50
C ASN A 53 4.94 -0.02 5.49
N TRP A 54 6.07 0.61 5.15
CA TRP A 54 7.05 0.02 4.24
C TRP A 54 7.73 -1.19 4.88
N ASP A 55 8.17 -1.07 6.14
CA ASP A 55 8.86 -2.15 6.86
C ASP A 55 7.98 -3.38 7.06
N LEU A 56 6.72 -3.19 7.44
CA LEU A 56 5.76 -4.28 7.60
C LEU A 56 5.48 -4.98 6.27
N ALA A 57 5.30 -4.20 5.20
CA ALA A 57 5.08 -4.78 3.88
C ALA A 57 6.31 -5.54 3.38
N TRP A 58 7.51 -5.04 3.65
CA TRP A 58 8.77 -5.72 3.34
C TRP A 58 8.84 -7.11 4.00
N GLU A 59 8.49 -7.22 5.29
CA GLU A 59 8.46 -8.53 5.98
C GLU A 59 7.47 -9.50 5.32
N VAL A 60 6.29 -9.01 4.93
CA VAL A 60 5.30 -9.83 4.20
C VAL A 60 5.88 -10.32 2.89
N GLY A 61 6.46 -9.43 2.07
CA GLY A 61 7.07 -9.81 0.79
C GLY A 61 8.24 -10.77 0.95
N ASN A 62 9.12 -10.52 1.92
CA ASN A 62 10.29 -11.35 2.22
C ASN A 62 9.90 -12.75 2.71
N SER A 63 8.75 -12.89 3.38
CA SER A 63 8.19 -14.19 3.78
C SER A 63 7.44 -14.93 2.65
N GLY A 64 7.32 -14.32 1.47
CA GLY A 64 6.53 -14.85 0.35
C GLY A 64 5.02 -14.71 0.53
N GLY A 65 4.57 -13.82 1.43
CA GLY A 65 3.16 -13.57 1.71
C GLY A 65 2.45 -12.83 0.57
N ASP A 66 1.14 -13.03 0.46
CA ASP A 66 0.29 -12.34 -0.52
C ASP A 66 0.05 -10.88 -0.13
N PHE A 67 0.33 -9.96 -1.05
CA PHE A 67 0.10 -8.52 -0.87
C PHE A 67 -1.39 -8.18 -0.68
N THR A 68 -2.29 -8.93 -1.30
CA THR A 68 -3.73 -8.64 -1.33
C THR A 68 -4.47 -9.11 -0.07
N ALA A 69 -3.80 -9.85 0.81
CA ALA A 69 -4.35 -10.33 2.07
C ALA A 69 -4.31 -9.28 3.21
N TRP A 70 -3.93 -8.04 2.92
CA TRP A 70 -3.63 -6.99 3.89
C TRP A 70 -4.52 -5.75 3.77
#